data_AF-A0A069D4N6-F1
#
_entry.id   AF-A0A069D4N6-F1
#
_cell.length_a   1.000
_cell.length_b   1.000
_cell.length_c   1.000
_cell.angle_alpha   90.00
_cell.angle_beta   90.00
_cell.angle_gamma   90.00
#
_symmetry.space_group_name_H-M   'P 1'
#
loop_
_entity.id
_entity.type
_entity.pdbx_description
1 polymer ?
#
loop_
_entity_poly.entity_id
_entity_poly.type
_entity_poly.pdbx_seq_one_letter_code
_entity_poly.pdbx_strand_id
1 'polypeptide(L)'
;MQGFYATHHSLEELFTGRNGVLGGLHELSALLQTRHVASPLTQSPCKRSNLMLRWLVRNDGIVDLGVWQRISPAELIIPLDVHVGRISRELWTDIPRTERLKTALIITDHLKEFCPHDPCKYDFALFGFGEEQSRMKLASTSLTDPEKTL
;
A
#
# COMPACT_ATOMS: atom_id res chain seq x y z
N MET A 1 7.36 -3.05 22.88
CA MET A 1 8.38 -3.89 22.17
C MET A 1 8.95 -4.99 23.06
N GLN A 2 9.68 -4.71 24.16
CA GLN A 2 10.26 -5.78 25.01
C GLN A 2 9.23 -6.79 25.55
N GLY A 3 8.05 -6.33 25.99
CA GLY A 3 6.99 -7.23 26.47
C GLY A 3 6.33 -8.09 25.38
N PHE A 4 6.36 -7.65 24.11
CA PHE A 4 5.78 -8.42 23.00
C PHE A 4 6.64 -9.65 22.68
N TYR A 5 7.96 -9.45 22.60
CA TYR A 5 8.92 -10.52 22.34
C TYR A 5 9.18 -11.46 23.53
N ALA A 6 8.52 -11.22 24.68
CA ALA A 6 8.51 -12.18 25.78
C ALA A 6 7.62 -13.40 25.47
N THR A 7 6.63 -13.24 24.59
CA THR A 7 5.65 -14.29 24.25
C THR A 7 5.56 -14.58 22.75
N HIS A 8 6.23 -13.80 21.90
CA HIS A 8 6.23 -13.94 20.44
C HIS A 8 7.67 -13.99 19.92
N HIS A 9 7.92 -14.78 18.88
CA HIS A 9 9.24 -14.92 18.26
C HIS A 9 9.44 -13.97 17.08
N SER A 10 8.35 -13.51 16.46
CA SER A 10 8.39 -12.60 15.32
C SER A 10 7.28 -11.56 15.37
N LEU A 11 7.55 -10.37 14.82
CA LEU A 11 6.52 -9.36 14.57
C LEU A 11 5.48 -9.82 13.53
N GLU A 12 5.84 -10.78 12.68
CA GLU A 12 4.92 -11.43 11.73
C GLU A 12 3.68 -11.98 12.43
N GLU A 13 3.84 -12.46 13.68
CA GLU A 13 2.76 -13.08 14.45
C GLU A 13 1.55 -12.16 14.66
N LEU A 14 1.75 -10.84 14.69
CA LEU A 14 0.67 -9.84 14.78
C LEU A 14 -0.36 -9.98 13.65
N PHE A 15 0.08 -10.38 12.47
CA PHE A 15 -0.72 -10.37 11.24
C PHE A 15 -1.31 -11.73 10.90
N THR A 16 -1.15 -12.73 11.77
CA THR A 16 -1.59 -14.10 11.51
C THR A 16 -2.77 -14.51 12.40
N GLY A 17 -3.36 -15.67 12.12
CA GLY A 17 -4.44 -16.22 12.94
C GLY A 17 -5.72 -15.38 12.85
N ARG A 18 -6.38 -15.14 13.99
CA ARG A 18 -7.67 -14.45 14.03
C ARG A 18 -7.59 -12.95 13.71
N ASN A 19 -6.41 -12.35 13.82
CA ASN A 19 -6.22 -10.92 13.58
C ASN A 19 -6.23 -10.58 12.09
N GLY A 20 -5.59 -11.42 11.28
CA GLY A 20 -5.31 -11.13 9.87
C GLY A 20 -4.56 -9.81 9.68
N VAL A 21 -4.50 -9.33 8.44
CA VAL A 21 -3.77 -8.08 8.10
C VAL A 21 -4.35 -6.86 8.85
N LEU A 22 -5.66 -6.67 8.85
CA LEU A 22 -6.28 -5.49 9.49
C LEU A 22 -6.11 -5.47 11.01
N GLY A 23 -6.28 -6.62 11.69
CA GLY A 23 -6.04 -6.73 13.12
C GLY A 23 -4.58 -6.48 13.45
N GLY A 24 -3.65 -7.08 12.69
CA GLY A 24 -2.23 -6.86 12.88
C GLY A 24 -1.80 -5.42 12.66
N LEU A 25 -2.40 -4.70 11.70
CA LEU A 25 -2.16 -3.26 11.51
C LEU A 25 -2.61 -2.43 12.72
N HIS A 26 -3.74 -2.78 13.33
CA HIS A 26 -4.22 -2.13 14.53
C HIS A 26 -3.29 -2.38 15.72
N GLU A 27 -2.91 -3.63 15.95
CA GLU A 27 -2.01 -4.01 17.03
C GLU A 27 -0.61 -3.43 16.85
N LEU A 28 -0.07 -3.40 15.62
CA LEU A 28 1.21 -2.76 15.32
C LEU A 28 1.18 -1.27 15.69
N SER A 29 0.10 -0.57 15.35
CA SER A 29 -0.08 0.84 15.72
C SER A 29 -0.12 1.01 17.24
N ALA A 30 -0.85 0.14 17.95
CA ALA A 30 -0.94 0.15 19.41
C ALA A 30 0.38 -0.20 20.11
N LEU A 31 1.18 -1.08 19.51
CA LEU A 31 2.48 -1.53 20.02
C LEU A 31 3.56 -0.46 19.87
N LEU A 32 3.56 0.27 18.75
CA LEU A 32 4.59 1.26 18.44
C LEU A 32 4.24 2.67 18.91
N GLN A 33 2.94 3.03 18.97
CA GLN A 33 2.44 4.32 19.45
C GLN A 33 3.14 5.54 18.82
N THR A 34 3.48 5.47 17.53
CA THR A 34 4.10 6.57 16.80
C THR A 34 3.15 7.15 15.75
N ARG A 35 3.27 8.45 15.48
CA ARG A 35 2.52 9.14 14.43
C ARG A 35 2.71 8.54 13.02
N HIS A 36 3.79 7.77 12.82
CA HIS A 36 4.14 7.22 11.50
C HIS A 36 3.47 5.87 11.22
N VAL A 37 2.98 5.18 12.26
CA VAL A 37 2.32 3.88 12.17
C VAL A 37 0.85 4.06 12.53
N ALA A 38 0.05 4.36 11.51
CA ALA A 38 -1.37 4.64 11.67
C ALA A 38 -2.20 3.36 11.91
N SER A 39 -3.28 3.51 12.67
CA SER A 39 -4.26 2.45 12.91
C SER A 39 -5.34 2.45 11.82
N PRO A 40 -5.79 1.29 11.33
CA PRO A 40 -6.92 1.20 10.39
C PRO A 40 -8.23 1.70 11.03
N LEU A 41 -8.34 1.71 12.36
CA LEU A 41 -9.52 2.22 13.08
C LEU A 41 -9.72 3.73 12.91
N THR A 42 -8.68 4.48 12.55
CA THR A 42 -8.80 5.93 12.25
C THR A 42 -9.15 6.19 10.79
N GLN A 43 -9.56 5.15 10.05
CA GLN A 43 -9.80 5.17 8.59
C GLN A 43 -8.58 5.55 7.75
N SER A 44 -7.38 5.55 8.34
CA SER A 44 -6.13 5.71 7.61
C SER A 44 -5.95 4.56 6.62
N PRO A 45 -5.45 4.82 5.39
CA PRO A 45 -5.12 3.75 4.46
C PRO A 45 -3.94 2.89 4.91
N CYS A 46 -3.29 3.23 6.02
CA CYS A 46 -2.12 2.50 6.56
C CYS A 46 -0.99 2.32 5.52
N LYS A 47 -0.86 3.24 4.54
CA LYS A 47 0.07 3.14 3.40
C LYS A 47 1.44 2.56 3.77
N ARG A 48 2.10 3.15 4.78
CA ARG A 48 3.46 2.76 5.19
C ARG A 48 3.52 1.32 5.69
N SER A 49 2.56 0.94 6.55
CA SER A 49 2.49 -0.41 7.07
C SER A 49 2.10 -1.42 5.98
N ASN A 50 1.23 -1.04 5.04
CA ASN A 50 0.92 -1.88 3.88
C ASN A 50 2.13 -2.06 2.96
N LEU A 51 2.93 -1.02 2.74
CA LEU A 51 4.15 -1.11 1.94
C LEU A 51 5.20 -1.98 2.62
N MET A 52 5.34 -1.85 3.95
CA MET A 52 6.16 -2.74 4.76
C MET A 52 5.69 -4.19 4.60
N LEU A 53 4.39 -4.47 4.75
CA LEU A 53 3.83 -5.81 4.58
C LEU A 53 4.09 -6.35 3.17
N ARG A 54 3.90 -5.52 2.14
CA ARG A 54 4.23 -5.87 0.75
C ARG A 54 5.68 -6.38 0.65
N TRP A 55 6.65 -5.62 1.15
CA TRP A 55 8.06 -6.01 1.10
C TRP A 55 8.39 -7.24 1.95
N LEU A 56 7.77 -7.39 3.11
CA LEU A 56 8.09 -8.51 4.01
C LEU A 56 7.44 -9.82 3.56
N VAL A 57 6.24 -9.77 2.98
CA VAL A 57 5.43 -10.95 2.62
C VAL A 57 5.63 -11.40 1.18
N ARG A 58 5.63 -10.48 0.21
CA ARG A 58 5.84 -10.86 -1.19
C ARG A 58 7.31 -11.16 -1.44
N ASN A 59 7.56 -11.99 -2.46
CA ASN A 59 8.90 -12.28 -2.96
C ASN A 59 8.87 -12.21 -4.49
N ASP A 60 9.40 -11.13 -5.05
CA ASP A 60 9.55 -10.97 -6.50
C ASP A 60 11.00 -11.15 -6.98
N GLY A 61 11.93 -11.37 -6.05
CA GLY A 61 13.36 -11.45 -6.32
C GLY A 61 14.00 -10.12 -6.76
N ILE A 62 13.29 -8.99 -6.62
CA ILE A 62 13.74 -7.66 -7.06
C ILE A 62 13.75 -6.69 -5.87
N VAL A 63 12.58 -6.33 -5.36
CA VAL A 63 12.40 -5.33 -4.28
C VAL A 63 11.66 -5.90 -3.07
N ASP A 64 10.82 -6.91 -3.27
CA ASP A 64 10.08 -7.56 -2.19
C ASP A 64 10.96 -8.67 -1.58
N LEU A 65 11.25 -8.57 -0.27
CA LEU A 65 12.21 -9.41 0.46
C LEU A 65 11.72 -10.83 0.74
N GLY A 66 10.42 -11.01 0.96
CA GLY A 66 9.82 -12.33 1.21
C GLY A 66 10.33 -13.02 2.47
N VAL A 67 10.60 -12.27 3.54
CA VAL A 67 11.10 -12.83 4.81
C VAL A 67 9.98 -13.38 5.69
N TRP A 68 8.72 -13.01 5.44
CA TRP A 68 7.52 -13.48 6.13
C TRP A 68 6.75 -14.44 5.21
N GLN A 69 6.48 -15.63 5.72
CA GLN A 69 6.03 -16.79 4.93
C GLN A 69 4.68 -17.35 5.41
N ARG A 70 4.14 -16.83 6.52
CA ARG A 70 2.88 -17.28 7.12
C ARG A 70 1.67 -16.46 6.67
N ILE A 71 1.89 -15.39 5.93
CA ILE A 71 0.86 -14.50 5.40
C ILE A 71 0.84 -14.68 3.89
N SER A 72 -0.34 -14.88 3.30
CA SER A 72 -0.43 -14.98 1.84
C SER A 72 -0.36 -13.59 1.20
N PRO A 73 0.34 -13.40 0.06
CA PRO A 73 0.25 -12.17 -0.74
C PRO A 73 -1.19 -11.78 -1.10
N ALA A 74 -2.10 -12.76 -1.19
CA ALA A 74 -3.53 -12.55 -1.43
C ALA A 74 -4.25 -11.75 -0.34
N GLU A 75 -3.70 -11.75 0.88
CA GLU A 75 -4.28 -11.05 2.04
C GLU A 75 -3.83 -9.58 2.14
N LEU A 76 -2.82 -9.19 1.35
CA LEU A 76 -2.24 -7.86 1.40
C LEU A 76 -3.21 -6.80 0.87
N ILE A 77 -3.10 -5.61 1.44
CA ILE A 77 -3.84 -4.41 1.04
C ILE A 77 -2.89 -3.49 0.30
N ILE A 78 -3.36 -2.91 -0.81
CA ILE A 78 -2.56 -2.00 -1.62
C ILE A 78 -2.03 -0.82 -0.76
N PRO A 79 -0.74 -0.45 -0.87
CA PRO A 79 -0.21 0.73 -0.18
C PRO A 79 -0.68 2.00 -0.89
N LEU A 80 -1.91 2.41 -0.60
CA LEU A 80 -2.57 3.53 -1.27
C LEU A 80 -1.82 4.85 -1.11
N ASP A 81 -1.42 5.43 -2.24
CA ASP A 81 -0.91 6.79 -2.34
C ASP A 81 -1.59 7.61 -3.42
N VAL A 82 -1.18 8.87 -3.56
CA VAL A 82 -1.84 9.81 -4.48
C VAL A 82 -1.74 9.39 -5.95
N HIS A 83 -0.67 8.71 -6.36
CA HIS A 83 -0.49 8.21 -7.73
C HIS A 83 -1.34 6.96 -7.94
N VAL A 84 -1.25 6.00 -7.03
CA VAL A 84 -2.07 4.77 -7.05
C VAL A 84 -3.55 5.11 -7.07
N GLY A 85 -4.00 5.98 -6.17
CA GLY A 85 -5.39 6.42 -6.10
C GLY A 85 -5.83 7.16 -7.35
N ARG A 86 -4.97 8.01 -7.93
CA ARG A 86 -5.29 8.76 -9.15
C ARG A 86 -5.46 7.84 -10.35
N ILE A 87 -4.51 6.95 -10.60
CA ILE A 87 -4.62 5.99 -11.71
C ILE A 87 -5.81 5.05 -11.50
N SER A 88 -6.06 4.60 -10.27
CA SER A 88 -7.23 3.77 -9.98
C SER A 88 -8.56 4.46 -10.31
N ARG A 89 -8.67 5.78 -10.07
CA ARG A 89 -9.86 6.58 -10.44
C ARG A 89 -10.02 6.79 -11.95
N GLU A 90 -8.94 6.66 -12.71
CA GLU A 90 -8.98 6.68 -14.18
C GLU A 90 -9.45 5.32 -14.72
N LEU A 91 -9.15 4.22 -14.00
CA LEU A 91 -9.49 2.85 -14.39
C LEU A 91 -10.92 2.44 -14.00
N TRP A 92 -11.39 2.84 -12.81
CA TRP A 92 -12.68 2.44 -12.26
C TRP A 92 -13.50 3.62 -11.76
N THR A 93 -14.80 3.58 -12.01
CA THR A 93 -15.72 4.70 -11.74
C THR A 93 -16.18 4.80 -10.28
N ASP A 94 -16.07 3.71 -9.52
CA ASP A 94 -16.54 3.59 -8.14
C ASP A 94 -15.49 3.94 -7.08
N ILE A 95 -14.26 4.30 -7.49
CA ILE A 95 -13.18 4.65 -6.58
C ILE A 95 -13.43 6.02 -5.91
N PRO A 96 -13.50 6.11 -4.57
CA PRO A 96 -13.69 7.37 -3.88
C PRO A 96 -12.54 8.37 -4.12
N ARG A 97 -12.85 9.67 -4.06
CA ARG A 97 -11.85 10.76 -4.16
C ARG A 97 -11.05 11.00 -2.87
N THR A 98 -11.12 10.09 -1.91
CA THR A 98 -10.44 10.21 -0.61
C THR A 98 -9.41 9.10 -0.44
N GLU A 99 -8.23 9.41 0.08
CA GLU A 99 -7.21 8.41 0.37
C GLU A 99 -7.43 7.81 1.78
N ARG A 100 -8.49 7.01 1.93
CA ARG A 100 -8.89 6.33 3.18
C ARG A 100 -8.76 4.81 3.05
N LEU A 101 -8.81 4.11 4.18
CA LEU A 101 -8.79 2.64 4.21
C LEU A 101 -9.80 2.01 3.25
N LYS A 102 -11.04 2.53 3.23
CA LYS A 102 -12.09 2.05 2.33
C LYS A 102 -11.66 2.10 0.86
N THR A 103 -10.98 3.15 0.43
CA THR A 103 -10.47 3.29 -0.94
C THR A 103 -9.38 2.26 -1.22
N ALA A 104 -8.47 2.03 -0.27
CA ALA A 104 -7.41 1.02 -0.42
C ALA A 104 -8.02 -0.38 -0.55
N LEU A 105 -9.06 -0.69 0.23
CA LEU A 105 -9.77 -1.96 0.15
C LEU A 105 -10.50 -2.14 -1.20
N ILE A 106 -11.25 -1.14 -1.67
CA ILE A 106 -11.95 -1.18 -2.96
C ILE A 106 -10.95 -1.41 -4.11
N ILE A 107 -9.84 -0.65 -4.13
CA ILE A 107 -8.79 -0.83 -5.15
C ILE A 107 -8.19 -2.24 -5.04
N THR A 108 -7.92 -2.73 -3.83
CA THR A 108 -7.39 -4.08 -3.62
C THR A 108 -8.35 -5.14 -4.16
N ASP A 109 -9.66 -4.96 -3.97
CA ASP A 109 -10.68 -5.90 -4.44
C ASP A 109 -10.78 -5.89 -5.98
N HIS A 110 -10.75 -4.73 -6.63
CA HIS A 110 -10.61 -4.65 -8.10
C HIS A 110 -9.36 -5.39 -8.59
N LEU A 111 -8.22 -5.20 -7.92
CA LEU A 111 -6.96 -5.86 -8.29
C LEU A 111 -7.01 -7.40 -8.10
N LYS A 112 -7.79 -7.90 -7.15
CA LYS A 112 -8.03 -9.34 -6.98
C LYS A 112 -8.77 -9.96 -8.16
N GLU A 113 -9.57 -9.19 -8.90
CA GLU A 113 -10.22 -9.70 -10.12
C GLU A 113 -9.18 -10.05 -11.21
N PHE A 114 -8.05 -9.35 -11.24
CA PHE A 114 -6.96 -9.61 -12.19
C PHE A 114 -5.94 -10.64 -11.67
N CYS A 115 -5.60 -10.58 -10.37
CA CYS A 115 -4.68 -11.51 -9.74
C CYS A 115 -5.09 -11.80 -8.29
N PRO A 116 -5.95 -12.81 -8.05
CA PRO A 116 -6.49 -13.07 -6.72
C PRO A 116 -5.44 -13.55 -5.72
N HIS A 117 -4.40 -14.23 -6.19
CA HIS A 117 -3.32 -14.74 -5.35
C HIS A 117 -2.32 -13.67 -4.93
N ASP A 118 -2.29 -12.53 -5.63
CA ASP A 118 -1.26 -11.51 -5.44
C ASP A 118 -1.66 -10.11 -5.96
N PRO A 119 -2.71 -9.49 -5.40
CA PRO A 119 -3.25 -8.23 -5.91
C PRO A 119 -2.29 -7.04 -5.74
N CYS A 120 -1.40 -7.07 -4.74
CA CYS A 120 -0.48 -5.96 -4.48
C CYS A 120 0.67 -5.86 -5.50
N LYS A 121 0.82 -6.82 -6.42
CA LYS A 121 1.84 -6.75 -7.49
C LYS A 121 1.68 -5.52 -8.39
N TYR A 122 0.46 -5.03 -8.52
CA TYR A 122 0.12 -3.91 -9.40
C TYR A 122 0.49 -2.55 -8.81
N ASP A 123 0.87 -2.48 -7.54
CA ASP A 123 1.31 -1.23 -6.88
C ASP A 123 2.37 -0.50 -7.70
N PHE A 124 3.41 -1.22 -8.13
CA PHE A 124 4.51 -0.64 -8.90
C PHE A 124 4.03 -0.08 -10.25
N ALA A 125 3.11 -0.76 -10.93
CA ALA A 125 2.57 -0.32 -12.21
C ALA A 125 1.67 0.91 -12.05
N LEU A 126 0.76 0.91 -11.06
CA LEU A 126 -0.12 2.04 -10.78
C LEU A 126 0.68 3.29 -10.35
N PHE A 127 1.67 3.11 -9.48
CA PHE A 127 2.58 4.18 -9.07
C PHE A 127 3.39 4.71 -10.25
N GLY A 128 4.09 3.82 -10.99
CA GLY A 128 4.97 4.19 -12.08
C GLY A 128 4.24 4.91 -13.23
N PHE A 129 3.04 4.45 -13.58
CA PHE A 129 2.21 5.13 -14.58
C PHE A 129 1.72 6.51 -14.08
N GLY A 130 1.41 6.61 -12.78
CA GLY A 130 1.11 7.88 -12.16
C GLY A 130 2.27 8.88 -12.24
N GLU A 131 3.49 8.44 -11.92
CA GLU A 131 4.69 9.27 -12.03
C GLU A 131 4.97 9.70 -13.48
N GLU A 132 4.81 8.79 -14.43
CA GLU A 132 4.95 9.08 -15.86
C GLU A 132 4.02 10.20 -16.32
N GLN A 133 2.72 10.09 -16.00
CA GLN A 133 1.75 11.11 -16.38
C GLN A 133 2.06 12.48 -15.75
N SER A 134 2.53 12.50 -14.50
CA SER A 134 2.95 13.74 -13.84
C SER A 134 4.11 14.41 -14.58
N ARG A 135 5.09 13.59 -15.02
CA ARG A 135 6.25 14.06 -15.79
C ARG A 135 5.86 14.60 -17.17
N MET A 136 4.97 13.91 -17.89
CA MET A 136 4.48 14.36 -19.20
C MET A 136 3.73 15.70 -19.11
N LYS A 137 2.90 15.89 -18.06
CA LYS A 137 2.20 17.17 -17.83
C LYS A 137 3.19 18.32 -17.63
N LEU A 138 4.20 18.12 -16.78
CA LEU A 138 5.26 19.11 -16.56
C LEU A 138 5.97 19.48 -17.87
N ALA A 139 6.36 18.48 -18.67
CA ALA A 139 7.02 18.69 -19.96
C ALA A 139 6.14 19.50 -20.93
N SER A 140 4.83 19.22 -20.98
CA SER A 140 3.90 19.96 -21.82
C SER A 140 3.73 21.42 -21.39
N THR A 141 3.72 21.71 -20.08
CA THR A 141 3.61 23.07 -19.55
C THR A 141 4.87 23.89 -19.84
N SER A 142 6.06 23.28 -19.76
CA SER A 142 7.32 23.94 -20.12
C SER A 142 7.46 24.26 -21.61
N LEU A 143 6.81 23.50 -22.49
CA LEU A 143 6.82 23.78 -23.94
C LEU A 143 5.85 24.91 -24.33
N THR A 144 4.87 25.21 -23.49
CA THR A 144 3.89 26.28 -23.71
C THR A 144 4.30 27.62 -23.11
N ASP A 145 5.47 27.72 -22.48
CA ASP A 145 5.94 28.91 -21.78
C ASP A 145 7.18 29.51 -22.48
N PRO A 146 7.01 30.46 -23.43
CA PRO A 146 8.09 30.95 -24.28
C PRO A 146 9.19 31.77 -23.57
N GLU A 147 9.06 32.06 -22.27
CA GLU A 147 10.01 32.92 -21.54
C GLU A 147 11.20 32.20 -20.88
N LYS A 148 11.33 30.86 -20.98
CA LYS A 148 12.40 30.10 -20.30
C LYS A 148 13.56 29.60 -21.18
N THR A 149 13.79 30.20 -22.35
CA THR A 149 14.91 29.82 -23.25
C THR A 149 16.00 30.91 -23.38
N LEU A 150 16.26 31.69 -22.33
CA LEU A 150 17.40 32.62 -22.28
C LEU A 150 18.33 32.29 -21.12
#